data_AF-A0A4Q6E9G0-F1
#
_entry.id   AF-A0A4Q6E9G0-F1
#
_cell.length_a   1.000
_cell.length_b   1.000
_cell.length_c   1.000
_cell.angle_alpha   90.00
_cell.angle_beta   90.00
_cell.angle_gamma   90.00
#
_symmetry.space_group_name_H-M   'P 1'
#
loop_
_entity.id
_entity.type
_entity.pdbx_description
1 polymer ?
#
loop_
_entity_poly.entity_id
_entity_poly.type
_entity_poly.pdbx_seq_one_letter_code
_entity_poly.pdbx_strand_id
1 'polypeptide(L)' 'FMVSELKTAFTIGFMLYLPFLIIDMVVASVLMAMGMMMLPPVVISLPFKLLLFVLVDGWELVIGSLVRSFG' A
#
# COMPACT_ATOMS: atom_id res chain seq x y z
N PHE A 1 -12.27 -21.68 11.86
CA PHE A 1 -10.92 -21.70 11.28
C PHE A 1 -10.83 -20.91 9.97
N MET A 2 -11.39 -21.37 8.83
CA MET A 2 -11.25 -20.60 7.57
C MET A 2 -11.77 -19.15 7.63
N VAL A 3 -12.93 -18.93 8.25
CA VAL A 3 -13.50 -17.57 8.40
C VAL A 3 -12.65 -16.68 9.30
N SER A 4 -12.03 -17.24 10.35
CA SER A 4 -11.14 -16.47 11.24
C SER A 4 -9.83 -16.10 10.54
N GLU A 5 -9.24 -17.02 9.78
CA GLU A 5 -8.05 -16.74 8.95
C GLU A 5 -8.31 -15.65 7.91
N LEU A 6 -9.46 -15.71 7.22
CA LEU A 6 -9.85 -14.66 6.27
C LEU A 6 -9.93 -13.29 6.94
N LYS A 7 -10.55 -13.19 8.12
CA LYS A 7 -10.64 -11.93 8.87
C LYS A 7 -9.24 -11.39 9.24
N THR A 8 -8.35 -12.26 9.69
CA THR A 8 -6.96 -11.89 10.02
C THR A 8 -6.22 -11.40 8.77
N ALA A 9 -6.31 -12.14 7.66
CA ALA A 9 -5.70 -11.76 6.39
C ALA A 9 -6.20 -10.40 5.87
N PHE A 10 -7.51 -10.13 5.94
CA PHE A 10 -8.06 -8.82 5.56
C PHE A 10 -7.55 -7.69 6.46
N THR A 11 -7.38 -7.94 7.75
CA THR A 11 -6.85 -6.94 8.70
C THR A 11 -5.39 -6.61 8.40
N ILE A 12 -4.56 -7.63 8.17
CA ILE A 12 -3.15 -7.47 7.78
C ILE A 12 -3.06 -6.74 6.43
N GLY A 13 -3.83 -7.20 5.43
CA GLY A 13 -3.86 -6.59 4.09
C GLY A 13 -4.29 -5.12 4.11
N PHE A 14 -5.31 -4.78 4.91
CA PHE A 14 -5.76 -3.40 5.07
C PHE A 14 -4.69 -2.50 5.68
N MET A 15 -4.03 -2.96 6.75
CA MET A 15 -2.95 -2.20 7.39
C MET A 15 -1.76 -1.97 6.45
N LEU A 16 -1.38 -3.00 5.67
CA LEU A 16 -0.31 -2.89 4.68
C LEU A 16 -0.68 -1.97 3.51
N TYR A 17 -1.94 -1.93 3.10
CA TYR A 17 -2.41 -1.12 1.97
C TYR A 17 -2.49 0.38 2.28
N LEU A 18 -2.74 0.72 3.54
CA LEU A 18 -2.96 2.09 4.02
C LEU A 18 -1.87 3.11 3.60
N PRO A 19 -0.56 2.85 3.76
CA PRO A 19 0.48 3.78 3.30
C PRO A 19 0.46 4.02 1.78
N PHE A 20 0.16 3.00 0.98
CA PHE A 20 0.08 3.14 -0.47
C PHE A 20 -1.13 3.98 -0.91
N LEU A 21 -2.25 3.85 -0.20
CA LEU A 21 -3.44 4.66 -0.41
C LEU A 21 -3.15 6.14 -0.13
N ILE A 22 -2.38 6.45 0.92
CA ILE A 22 -1.95 7.83 1.21
C ILE A 22 -1.13 8.40 0.04
N ILE A 23 -0.19 7.64 -0.52
CA ILE A 23 0.59 8.06 -1.69
C ILE A 23 -0.34 8.38 -2.87
N ASP A 24 -1.32 7.53 -3.16
CA ASP A 24 -2.26 7.76 -4.26
C ASP A 24 -3.06 9.05 -4.07
N MET A 25 -3.59 9.30 -2.86
CA MET A 25 -4.37 10.51 -2.58
C MET A 25 -3.51 11.78 -2.70
N VAL A 26 -2.27 11.74 -2.22
CA VAL A 26 -1.33 12.88 -2.29
C VAL A 26 -0.93 13.15 -3.74
N VAL A 27 -0.58 12.11 -4.50
CA VAL A 27 -0.20 12.27 -5.91
C VAL A 27 -1.38 12.78 -6.73
N ALA A 28 -2.59 12.26 -6.49
CA ALA A 28 -3.79 12.74 -7.17
C ALA A 28 -4.10 14.21 -6.84
N SER A 29 -3.99 14.63 -5.57
CA SER A 29 -4.26 16.02 -5.19
C SER A 29 -3.25 17.00 -5.78
N VAL A 30 -1.97 16.63 -5.85
CA VAL A 30 -0.91 17.43 -6.50
C VAL A 30 -1.14 17.54 -8.00
N LEU A 31 -1.45 16.43 -8.69
CA LEU A 31 -1.74 16.46 -10.14
C LEU A 31 -2.97 17.30 -10.47
N MET A 32 -4.03 17.21 -9.64
CA MET A 32 -5.21 18.05 -9.77
C MET A 32 -4.88 19.52 -9.56
N ALA A 33 -4.05 19.87 -8.57
CA ALA A 33 -3.60 21.24 -8.33
C ALA A 33 -2.77 21.80 -9.48
N MET A 34 -2.02 20.95 -10.20
CA MET A 34 -1.26 21.32 -11.41
C MET A 34 -2.14 21.43 -12.67
N GLY A 35 -3.43 21.09 -12.60
CA GLY A 35 -4.34 21.09 -13.76
C GLY A 35 -4.13 19.90 -14.71
N MET A 36 -3.37 18.88 -14.31
CA MET A 36 -3.03 17.72 -15.16
C MET A 36 -4.09 16.62 -15.03
N MET A 37 -5.31 16.89 -15.49
CA MET A 37 -6.47 15.98 -15.36
C MET A 37 -6.40 14.72 -16.25
N MET A 38 -5.58 14.74 -17.30
CA MET A 38 -5.51 13.66 -18.30
C MET A 38 -4.43 12.62 -17.99
N LEU A 39 -3.52 12.90 -17.05
CA LEU A 39 -2.51 11.95 -16.63
C LEU A 39 -3.08 11.05 -15.53
N PRO A 40 -3.11 9.71 -15.70
CA PRO A 40 -3.58 8.82 -14.66
C PRO A 40 -2.65 8.92 -13.42
N PRO A 41 -3.16 9.33 -12.24
CA PRO A 41 -2.33 9.49 -11.04
C PRO A 41 -1.57 8.23 -10.63
N VAL A 42 -2.13 7.05 -10.95
CA VAL A 42 -1.56 5.73 -10.67
C VAL A 42 -0.19 5.54 -11.33
N VAL A 43 0.01 6.07 -12.54
CA VAL A 43 1.29 5.94 -13.26
C VAL A 43 2.38 6.73 -12.55
N ILE A 44 2.02 7.92 -12.03
CA ILE A 44 2.93 8.77 -11.28
C ILE A 44 3.16 8.21 -9.88
N SER A 45 2.15 7.65 -9.22
CA SER A 45 2.27 7.13 -7.85
C SER A 45 3.07 5.82 -7.77
N LEU A 46 3.08 5.00 -8.82
CA LEU A 46 3.77 3.71 -8.86
C LEU A 46 5.26 3.77 -8.45
N PRO A 47 6.12 4.62 -9.02
CA PRO A 47 7.52 4.71 -8.59
C PRO A 47 7.66 5.13 -7.12
N PHE A 48 6.80 6.01 -6.60
CA PHE A 48 6.83 6.40 -5.18
C PHE A 48 6.44 5.24 -4.26
N LYS A 49 5.44 4.43 -4.65
CA LYS A 49 5.04 3.23 -3.91
C LYS A 49 6.19 2.23 -3.84
N LEU A 50 6.86 1.97 -4.97
CA LEU A 50 8.00 1.06 -5.03
C LEU A 50 9.17 1.57 -4.19
N LEU A 51 9.47 2.87 -4.27
CA LEU A 51 10.50 3.49 -3.46
C LEU A 51 10.20 3.38 -1.97
N LEU A 52 8.98 3.72 -1.54
CA LEU A 52 8.58 3.56 -0.13
C LEU A 52 8.70 2.10 0.30
N PHE A 53 8.22 1.16 -0.50
CA PHE A 53 8.25 -0.26 -0.20
C PHE A 53 9.67 -0.80 -0.04
N VAL A 54 10.61 -0.35 -0.87
CA VAL A 54 12.03 -0.73 -0.75
C VAL A 54 12.68 -0.05 0.45
N LEU A 55 12.40 1.24 0.70
CA LEU A 55 13.01 1.99 1.81
C LEU A 55 12.64 1.46 3.20
N VAL A 56 11.48 0.83 3.35
CA VAL A 56 11.04 0.26 4.63
C VAL A 56 11.31 -1.24 4.76
N ASP A 57 12.13 -1.81 3.87
CA ASP A 57 12.33 -3.26 3.77
C ASP A 57 11.00 -4.04 3.74
N GLY A 58 10.08 -3.58 2.88
CA GLY A 58 8.67 -3.99 2.89
C GLY A 58 8.44 -5.49 2.72
N TRP A 59 9.35 -6.21 2.04
CA TRP A 59 9.30 -7.68 1.97
C TRP A 59 9.46 -8.34 3.34
N GLU A 60 10.39 -7.84 4.18
CA GLU A 60 10.59 -8.36 5.53
C GLU A 60 9.37 -8.07 6.41
N LEU A 61 8.79 -6.87 6.31
CA LEU A 61 7.58 -6.50 7.04
C LEU A 61 6.39 -7.39 6.66
N VAL A 62 6.16 -7.64 5.36
CA VAL A 62 5.06 -8.48 4.88
C VAL A 62 5.25 -9.93 5.32
N ILE A 63 6.42 -10.53 5.04
CA ILE A 63 6.70 -11.93 5.37
C ILE A 63 6.72 -12.13 6.88
N GLY A 64 7.34 -11.22 7.63
CA GLY A 64 7.38 -11.26 9.09
C GLY A 64 5.98 -11.17 9.71
N SER A 65 5.10 -10.33 9.18
CA SER A 65 3.71 -10.21 9.64
C SER A 65 2.90 -11.49 9.39
N LEU A 66 3.11 -12.13 8.24
CA LEU A 66 2.47 -13.40 7.91
C LEU A 66 2.98 -14.54 8.80
N VAL A 67 4.30 -14.70 8.95
CA VAL A 67 4.90 -15.77 9.76
C VAL A 67 4.47 -15.66 11.23
N ARG A 68 4.44 -14.44 11.79
CA ARG A 68 3.96 -14.22 13.18
C ARG A 68 2.46 -14.49 13.34
N SER A 69 1.68 -14.41 12.27
CA SER A 69 0.23 -14.67 12.31
C SER A 69 -0.13 -16.16 12.41
N PHE A 70 0.79 -17.07 12.06
CA PHE A 70 0.56 -18.51 12.11
C PHE A 70 1.00 -19.16 13.43
N GLY A 71 1.76 -18.43 14.26
CA GLY A 71 2.33 -18.90 15.53
C GLY A 71 1.44 -18.68 16.74
#